data_AF-A0A8D0PBN3-F1
#
_entry.id   AF-A0A8D0PBN3-F1
#
_cell.length_a   1.000
_cell.length_b   1.000
_cell.length_c   1.000
_cell.angle_alpha   90.00
_cell.angle_beta   90.00
_cell.angle_gamma   90.00
#
_symmetry.space_group_name_H-M   'P 1'
#
loop_
_entity.id
_entity.type
_entity.pdbx_description
1 polymer ?
#
loop_
_entity_poly.entity_id
_entity_poly.type
_entity_poly.pdbx_seq_one_letter_code
_entity_poly.pdbx_strand_id
1 'polypeptide(L)'
;MDSRLQEIRERQKLRRQLLAQQLGAESADSIGAVLNSKDEQREIAETRETCRASYDTSTPNAKRKYQDEGETDEDKIEEYKASIKWNNFMVKIKINV
;
A
#
# COMPACT_ATOMS: atom_id res chain seq x y z
N MET A 1 -21.71 -13.67 -25.26
CA MET A 1 -21.12 -13.51 -23.90
C MET A 1 -20.07 -12.39 -23.86
N ASP A 2 -19.70 -11.83 -25.03
CA ASP A 2 -18.59 -10.88 -25.21
C ASP A 2 -18.86 -9.50 -24.63
N SER A 3 -20.12 -9.05 -24.61
CA SER A 3 -20.52 -7.75 -24.06
C SER A 3 -20.16 -7.62 -22.57
N ARG A 4 -20.38 -8.66 -21.75
CA ARG A 4 -20.03 -8.65 -20.33
C ARG A 4 -18.51 -8.58 -20.11
N LEU A 5 -17.72 -9.30 -20.91
CA LEU A 5 -16.27 -9.26 -20.82
C LEU A 5 -15.72 -7.90 -21.25
N GLN A 6 -16.31 -7.29 -22.27
CA GLN A 6 -15.96 -5.94 -22.72
C GLN A 6 -16.24 -4.91 -21.61
N GLU A 7 -17.42 -4.96 -20.99
CA GLU A 7 -17.78 -4.05 -19.90
C GLU A 7 -16.78 -4.14 -18.73
N ILE A 8 -16.38 -5.37 -18.35
CA ILE A 8 -15.39 -5.58 -17.30
C ILE A 8 -14.04 -4.95 -17.68
N ARG A 9 -13.59 -5.13 -18.93
CA ARG A 9 -12.32 -4.55 -19.41
C ARG A 9 -12.36 -3.02 -19.40
N GLU A 10 -13.45 -2.43 -19.87
CA GLU A 10 -13.64 -0.97 -19.90
C GLU A 10 -13.66 -0.39 -18.49
N ARG A 11 -14.39 -1.03 -17.57
CA ARG A 11 -14.43 -0.64 -16.15
C ARG A 11 -13.04 -0.70 -15.51
N GLN A 12 -12.27 -1.76 -15.78
CA GLN A 12 -10.91 -1.90 -15.26
C GLN A 12 -9.95 -0.88 -15.87
N LYS A 13 -10.11 -0.55 -17.16
CA LYS A 13 -9.34 0.50 -17.82
C LYS A 13 -9.61 1.86 -17.17
N LEU A 14 -10.87 2.22 -16.97
CA LEU A 14 -11.26 3.47 -16.33
C LEU A 14 -10.70 3.58 -14.91
N ARG A 15 -10.82 2.50 -14.11
CA ARG A 15 -10.30 2.48 -12.74
C ARG A 15 -8.79 2.75 -12.70
N ARG A 16 -8.01 2.14 -13.61
CA ARG A 16 -6.56 2.35 -13.68
C ARG A 16 -6.20 3.77 -14.13
N GLN A 17 -6.97 4.36 -15.05
CA GLN A 17 -6.77 5.75 -15.49
C GLN A 17 -7.06 6.74 -14.37
N LEU A 18 -8.14 6.56 -13.61
CA LEU A 18 -8.46 7.41 -12.47
C LEU A 18 -7.38 7.35 -11.39
N LEU A 19 -6.86 6.15 -11.11
CA LEU A 19 -5.75 5.99 -10.17
C LEU A 19 -4.49 6.73 -10.65
N ALA A 20 -4.16 6.64 -11.94
CA ALA A 20 -3.03 7.37 -12.51
C ALA A 20 -3.17 8.88 -12.28
N GLN A 21 -4.35 9.43 -12.58
CA GLN A 21 -4.63 10.86 -12.41
C GLN A 21 -4.51 11.29 -10.94
N GLN A 22 -5.03 10.49 -10.00
CA GLN A 22 -4.91 10.77 -8.56
C GLN A 22 -3.47 10.75 -8.07
N LEU A 23 -2.62 9.91 -8.67
CA LEU A 23 -1.20 9.81 -8.36
C LEU A 23 -0.34 10.79 -9.18
N GLY A 24 -0.94 11.62 -10.04
CA GLY A 24 -0.22 12.55 -10.92
C GLY A 24 0.56 11.88 -12.05
N ALA A 25 0.29 10.60 -12.35
CA ALA A 25 0.87 9.90 -13.47
C ALA A 25 0.11 10.23 -14.77
N GLU A 26 0.83 10.44 -15.87
CA GLU A 26 0.24 10.74 -17.19
C GLU A 26 -0.66 9.60 -17.71
N SER A 27 -0.38 8.36 -17.31
CA SER A 27 -1.13 7.18 -17.72
C SER A 27 -1.07 6.06 -16.67
N ALA A 28 -1.97 5.08 -16.82
CA ALA A 28 -1.97 3.86 -16.01
C ALA A 28 -0.66 3.08 -16.08
N ASP A 29 0.02 3.11 -17.24
CA ASP A 29 1.24 2.34 -17.48
C ASP A 29 2.47 3.02 -16.84
N SER A 30 2.42 4.35 -16.66
CA SER A 30 3.46 5.13 -15.99
C SER A 30 3.36 5.13 -14.45
N ILE A 31 2.28 4.59 -13.87
CA ILE A 31 2.10 4.52 -12.40
C ILE A 31 3.29 3.82 -11.72
N GLY A 32 3.83 2.77 -12.35
CA GLY A 32 4.93 1.99 -11.79
C GLY A 32 6.18 2.83 -11.49
N ALA A 33 6.47 3.84 -12.32
CA ALA A 33 7.60 4.74 -12.11
C ALA A 33 7.37 5.73 -10.97
N VAL A 34 6.13 6.17 -10.77
CA VAL A 34 5.75 7.06 -9.66
C VAL A 34 5.78 6.31 -8.32
N LEU A 35 5.28 5.07 -8.28
CA LEU A 35 5.24 4.26 -7.07
C LEU A 35 6.58 3.57 -6.73
N ASN A 36 7.44 3.36 -7.73
CA ASN A 36 8.77 2.77 -7.54
C ASN A 36 9.83 3.82 -7.85
N SER A 37 9.76 4.94 -7.14
CA SER A 37 10.84 5.89 -7.08
C SER A 37 12.14 5.13 -6.78
N LYS A 38 13.16 5.34 -7.62
CA LYS A 38 14.47 4.66 -7.48
C LYS A 38 15.12 4.96 -6.13
N ASP A 39 14.82 6.14 -5.57
CA ASP A 39 15.32 6.56 -4.27
C ASP A 39 14.58 5.85 -3.13
N GLU A 40 13.27 5.71 -3.24
CA GLU A 40 12.43 5.05 -2.22
C GLU A 40 12.69 3.54 -2.17
N GLN A 41 12.91 2.90 -3.33
CA GLN A 41 13.36 1.50 -3.36
C GLN A 41 14.77 1.30 -2.76
N ARG A 42 15.68 2.26 -2.97
CA ARG A 42 17.03 2.22 -2.38
C ARG A 42 16.94 2.30 -0.86
N GLU A 43 16.12 3.21 -0.33
CA GLU A 43 15.88 3.35 1.11
C GLU A 43 15.26 2.09 1.73
N ILE A 44 14.30 1.47 1.05
CA ILE A 44 13.71 0.20 1.50
C ILE A 44 14.76 -0.92 1.51
N ALA A 45 15.60 -0.99 0.48
CA ALA A 45 16.67 -1.99 0.41
C ALA A 45 17.71 -1.79 1.51
N GLU A 46 18.14 -0.54 1.73
CA GLU A 46 19.08 -0.17 2.78
C GLU A 46 18.52 -0.46 4.17
N THR A 47 17.26 -0.11 4.45
CA THR A 47 16.59 -0.44 5.71
C THR A 47 16.49 -1.95 5.93
N ARG A 48 16.21 -2.72 4.88
CA ARG A 48 16.19 -4.18 4.97
C ARG A 48 17.57 -4.76 5.24
N GLU A 49 18.62 -4.16 4.69
CA GLU A 49 20.01 -4.56 4.90
C GLU A 49 20.47 -4.21 6.32
N THR A 50 20.15 -3.02 6.83
CA THR A 50 20.47 -2.66 8.23
C THR A 50 19.74 -3.54 9.22
N CYS A 51 18.46 -3.86 8.99
CA CYS A 51 17.74 -4.83 9.80
C CYS A 51 18.42 -6.20 9.77
N ARG A 52 18.81 -6.72 8.59
CA ARG A 52 19.52 -8.02 8.51
C ARG A 52 20.90 -7.98 9.15
N ALA A 53 21.68 -6.94 8.92
CA ALA A 53 23.01 -6.76 9.49
C ALA A 53 22.98 -6.75 11.03
N SER A 54 21.91 -6.21 11.63
CA SER A 54 21.71 -6.24 13.08
C SER A 54 21.52 -7.66 13.65
N TYR A 55 21.07 -8.62 12.84
CA TYR A 55 20.96 -10.03 13.21
C TYR A 55 22.21 -10.85 12.85
N ASP A 56 23.00 -10.41 11.85
CA ASP A 56 24.11 -11.19 11.28
C ASP A 56 25.45 -11.03 12.04
N THR A 57 25.62 -9.98 12.85
CA THR A 57 26.75 -9.89 13.80
C THR A 57 26.59 -10.79 15.04
N SER A 58 25.54 -11.60 15.10
CA SER A 58 25.28 -12.57 16.18
C SER A 58 25.31 -14.01 15.64
N THR A 59 26.47 -14.50 15.21
CA THR A 59 26.67 -15.96 15.01
C THR A 59 26.90 -16.68 16.36
N PRO A 60 26.58 -17.97 16.53
CA PRO A 60 25.55 -18.82 15.94
C PRO A 60 24.58 -19.40 17.01
N ASN A 61 23.42 -19.91 16.55
CA ASN A 61 22.52 -20.86 17.23
C ASN A 61 22.58 -20.94 18.77
N ALA A 62 21.62 -20.32 19.46
CA ALA A 62 21.21 -20.79 20.78
C ALA A 62 19.69 -20.69 20.90
N LYS A 63 19.05 -21.86 20.95
CA LYS A 63 17.64 -22.06 21.30
C LYS A 63 17.23 -21.13 22.44
N ARG A 64 16.36 -20.15 22.19
CA ARG A 64 15.60 -19.53 23.27
C ARG A 64 14.22 -19.14 22.75
N LYS A 65 13.24 -19.89 23.23
CA LYS A 65 11.83 -19.51 23.22
C LYS A 65 11.73 -18.18 23.96
N TYR A 66 11.32 -17.11 23.31
CA TYR A 66 10.69 -15.98 23.97
C TYR A 66 9.51 -15.55 23.12
N GLN A 67 8.34 -15.85 23.69
CA GLN A 67 7.04 -15.31 23.40
C GLN A 67 7.11 -13.83 23.81
N ASP A 68 6.90 -12.93 22.86
CA ASP A 68 6.59 -11.53 23.16
C ASP A 68 5.32 -11.21 22.39
N GLU A 69 4.29 -10.93 23.19
CA GLU A 69 2.91 -10.82 22.81
C GLU A 69 2.74 -9.60 21.89
N GLY A 70 2.15 -9.83 20.72
CA GLY A 70 1.76 -8.75 19.82
C GLY A 70 0.64 -7.94 20.47
N GLU A 71 1.00 -6.85 21.14
CA GLU A 71 0.07 -5.78 21.52
C GLU A 71 -0.39 -5.09 20.23
N THR A 72 -1.45 -5.64 19.64
CA THR A 72 -2.16 -5.00 18.55
C THR A 72 -2.98 -3.89 19.19
N ASP A 73 -2.47 -2.66 19.11
CA ASP A 73 -3.13 -1.45 19.61
C ASP A 73 -4.45 -1.23 18.84
N GLU A 74 -5.53 -1.83 19.35
CA GLU A 74 -6.86 -1.88 18.73
C GLU A 74 -7.42 -0.47 18.49
N ASP A 75 -7.05 0.49 19.35
CA ASP A 75 -7.47 1.89 19.28
C ASP A 75 -6.93 2.60 18.02
N LYS A 76 -5.67 2.30 17.62
CA LYS A 76 -5.08 2.83 16.38
C LYS A 76 -5.74 2.27 15.13
N ILE A 77 -6.22 1.03 15.19
CA ILE A 77 -6.93 0.38 14.07
C ILE A 77 -8.33 0.96 13.92
N GLU A 78 -9.01 1.26 15.04
CA GLU A 78 -10.34 1.86 15.01
C GLU A 78 -10.32 3.31 14.53
N GLU A 79 -9.33 4.11 14.96
CA GLU A 79 -9.14 5.48 14.46
C GLU A 79 -8.87 5.50 12.95
N TYR A 80 -8.02 4.59 12.45
CA TYR A 80 -7.76 4.45 11.02
C TYR A 80 -9.02 4.08 10.23
N LYS A 81 -9.86 3.18 10.74
CA LYS A 81 -11.15 2.81 10.13
C LYS A 81 -12.15 3.98 10.14
N ALA A 82 -12.22 4.72 11.25
CA ALA A 82 -13.08 5.90 11.37
C ALA A 82 -12.67 6.99 10.37
N SER A 83 -11.36 7.23 10.24
CA SER A 83 -10.80 8.17 9.26
C SER A 83 -11.12 7.77 7.82
N ILE A 84 -10.96 6.49 7.47
CA ILE A 84 -11.36 5.98 6.13
C ILE A 84 -12.85 6.19 5.87
N LYS A 85 -13.71 5.93 6.86
CA LYS A 85 -15.16 6.10 6.74
C LYS A 85 -15.54 7.57 6.52
N TRP A 86 -14.88 8.48 7.23
CA TRP A 86 -15.11 9.93 7.11
C TRP A 86 -14.64 10.47 5.75
N ASN A 87 -13.47 10.04 5.29
CA ASN A 87 -12.96 10.36 3.97
C ASN A 87 -13.89 9.86 2.86
N ASN A 88 -14.37 8.63 2.96
CA ASN A 88 -15.35 8.08 2.01
C ASN A 88 -16.68 8.86 2.00
N PHE A 89 -17.13 9.32 3.16
CA PHE A 89 -18.33 10.14 3.28
C PHE A 89 -18.16 11.51 2.62
N MET A 90 -17.04 12.19 2.87
CA MET A 90 -16.74 13.48 2.24
C MET A 90 -16.58 13.38 0.72
N VAL A 91 -15.91 12.34 0.22
CA VAL A 91 -15.80 12.08 -1.22
C VAL A 91 -17.18 11.87 -1.83
N LYS A 92 -18.07 11.15 -1.15
CA LYS A 92 -19.44 10.89 -1.62
C LYS A 92 -20.32 12.15 -1.61
N ILE A 93 -20.11 13.07 -0.68
CA ILE A 93 -20.77 14.39 -0.70
C ILE A 93 -20.26 15.21 -1.88
N LYS A 94 -18.94 15.25 -2.09
CA LYS A 94 -18.30 16.09 -3.11
C LYS A 94 -18.61 15.67 -4.56
N ILE A 95 -19.05 14.42 -4.77
CA ILE A 95 -19.47 13.89 -6.08
C ILE A 95 -20.97 14.09 -6.34
N ASN A 96 -21.79 14.33 -5.31
CA ASN A 96 -23.24 14.50 -5.42
C ASN A 96 -23.70 15.97 -5.47
N VAL A 97 -22.77 16.91 -5.66
CA VAL A 97 -23.01 18.33 -5.92
C VAL A 97 -22.49 18.65 -7.31
#